data_AF-A0A9D5GMF8-F1
#
_entry.id   AF-A0A9D5GMF8-F1
#
_cell.length_a   1.000
_cell.length_b   1.000
_cell.length_c   1.000
_cell.angle_alpha   90.00
_cell.angle_beta   90.00
_cell.angle_gamma   90.00
#
_symmetry.space_group_name_H-M   'P 1'
#
loop_
_entity.id
_entity.type
_entity.pdbx_description
1 polymer ?
#
loop_
_entity_poly.entity_id
_entity_poly.type
_entity_poly.pdbx_seq_one_letter_code
_entity_poly.pdbx_strand_id
1 'polypeptide(L)'
;MGITGGPDTALWFAEQSAGNIGRTTTSGAVSEYATPSGSPYQITTGADGALWFTEPATNNIGRITPAGAVSEFAVPSGNSPQGIVAGPDGNL
;
A
#
# COMPACT_ATOMS: atom_id res chain seq x y z
N MET A 1 -4.15 -9.92 -1.10
CA MET A 1 -4.95 -8.68 -1.10
C MET A 1 -5.23 -8.34 0.34
N GLY A 2 -4.86 -7.12 0.74
CA GLY A 2 -4.99 -6.63 2.11
C GLY A 2 -5.84 -5.36 2.18
N ILE A 3 -6.32 -5.06 3.39
CA ILE A 3 -7.05 -3.84 3.74
C ILE A 3 -6.56 -3.34 5.10
N THR A 4 -6.47 -2.03 5.28
CA THR A 4 -6.06 -1.39 6.54
C THR A 4 -6.85 -0.11 6.78
N GLY A 5 -6.94 0.33 8.03
CA GLY A 5 -7.45 1.66 8.37
C GLY A 5 -6.39 2.73 8.13
N GLY A 6 -6.70 3.77 7.37
CA GLY A 6 -5.81 4.88 7.08
C GLY A 6 -5.84 5.97 8.16
N PRO A 7 -4.83 6.85 8.18
CA PRO A 7 -4.74 7.97 9.13
C PRO A 7 -5.79 9.07 8.86
N ASP A 8 -6.47 8.99 7.72
CA ASP A 8 -7.48 9.92 7.24
C ASP A 8 -8.91 9.41 7.45
N THR A 9 -9.11 8.46 8.38
CA THR A 9 -10.40 7.82 8.71
C THR A 9 -11.05 7.06 7.55
N ALA A 10 -10.31 6.80 6.47
CA ALA A 10 -10.72 5.94 5.36
C ALA A 10 -10.16 4.52 5.52
N LEU A 11 -10.73 3.57 4.80
CA LEU A 11 -10.13 2.25 4.59
C LEU A 11 -9.32 2.26 3.30
N TRP A 12 -8.15 1.62 3.32
CA TRP A 12 -7.24 1.51 2.20
C TRP A 12 -6.99 0.05 1.87
N PHE A 13 -7.04 -0.33 0.59
CA PHE A 13 -6.94 -1.73 0.15
C PHE A 13 -6.14 -1.87 -1.14
N ALA A 14 -5.49 -3.02 -1.29
CA ALA A 14 -4.69 -3.33 -2.48
C ALA A 14 -5.55 -4.04 -3.54
N GLU A 15 -5.49 -3.58 -4.79
CA GLU A 15 -6.17 -4.15 -5.96
C GLU A 15 -5.15 -4.81 -6.91
N GLN A 16 -4.65 -5.98 -6.53
CA GLN A 16 -3.61 -6.71 -7.24
C GLN A 16 -3.84 -6.80 -8.76
N SER A 17 -5.01 -7.27 -9.20
CA SER A 17 -5.26 -7.43 -10.64
C SER A 17 -5.46 -6.12 -11.40
N ALA A 18 -5.89 -5.06 -10.72
CA ALA A 18 -6.10 -3.74 -11.32
C ALA A 18 -4.82 -2.89 -11.33
N GLY A 19 -3.86 -3.20 -10.45
CA GLY A 19 -2.63 -2.41 -10.29
C GLY A 19 -2.83 -1.14 -9.47
N ASN A 20 -3.85 -1.10 -8.61
CA ASN A 20 -4.23 0.10 -7.86
C ASN A 20 -4.17 -0.09 -6.35
N ILE A 21 -4.05 1.02 -5.63
CA ILE A 21 -4.47 1.13 -4.25
C ILE A 21 -5.85 1.80 -4.22
N GLY A 22 -6.83 1.13 -3.65
CA GLY A 22 -8.15 1.68 -3.41
C GLY A 22 -8.23 2.37 -2.04
N ARG A 23 -9.03 3.43 -1.97
CA ARG A 23 -9.38 4.17 -0.75
C ARG A 23 -10.89 4.30 -0.71
N THR A 24 -11.52 3.92 0.39
CA THR A 24 -12.96 4.11 0.61
C THR A 24 -13.24 4.81 1.93
N THR A 25 -14.02 5.88 1.86
CA THR A 25 -14.52 6.59 3.05
C THR A 25 -15.59 5.76 3.76
N THR A 26 -15.84 6.02 5.04
CA THR A 26 -16.91 5.35 5.80
C THR A 26 -18.32 5.65 5.27
N SER A 27 -18.47 6.73 4.49
CA SER A 27 -19.69 7.05 3.74
C SER A 27 -19.78 6.39 2.37
N GLY A 28 -18.79 5.60 1.96
CA GLY A 28 -18.81 4.81 0.73
C GLY A 28 -18.26 5.50 -0.53
N ALA A 29 -17.70 6.71 -0.42
CA ALA A 29 -16.98 7.33 -1.54
C ALA A 29 -15.64 6.63 -1.77
N VAL A 30 -15.38 6.21 -3.02
CA VAL A 30 -14.19 5.45 -3.43
C VAL A 30 -13.26 6.32 -4.30
N SER A 31 -11.95 6.12 -4.15
CA SER A 31 -10.91 6.65 -5.02
C SER A 31 -9.86 5.57 -5.25
N GLU A 32 -9.26 5.54 -6.44
CA GLU A 32 -8.27 4.56 -6.84
C GLU A 32 -6.99 5.27 -7.30
N TYR A 33 -5.84 4.70 -6.94
CA TYR A 33 -4.53 5.26 -7.23
C TYR A 33 -3.67 4.20 -7.91
N ALA A 34 -3.31 4.43 -9.17
CA ALA A 34 -2.44 3.52 -9.92
C ALA A 34 -1.05 3.46 -9.29
N THR A 35 -0.51 2.25 -9.21
CA THR A 35 0.87 1.99 -8.80
C THR A 35 1.74 1.86 -10.06
N PRO A 36 2.90 2.55 -10.13
CA PRO A 36 3.78 2.48 -11.30
C PRO A 36 4.19 1.06 -11.71
N SER A 37 4.52 0.20 -10.75
CA SER A 37 4.94 -1.18 -10.99
C SER A 37 3.76 -2.14 -11.11
N GLY A 38 2.70 -1.91 -10.35
CA GLY A 38 1.49 -2.73 -10.40
C GLY A 38 1.56 -3.96 -9.51
N SER A 39 0.43 -4.69 -9.47
CA SER A 39 0.25 -5.89 -8.64
C SER A 39 0.44 -5.70 -7.12
N PRO A 40 -0.11 -4.63 -6.49
CA PRO A 40 -0.03 -4.47 -5.04
C PRO A 40 -0.78 -5.59 -4.31
N TYR A 41 -0.24 -6.09 -3.20
CA TYR A 41 -0.73 -7.32 -2.56
C TYR A 41 -1.18 -7.16 -1.10
N GLN A 42 -0.28 -6.82 -0.17
CA GLN A 42 -0.63 -6.49 1.22
C GLN A 42 -0.39 -5.01 1.47
N ILE A 43 -1.11 -4.44 2.43
CA ILE A 43 -1.04 -3.02 2.77
C ILE A 43 -1.17 -2.84 4.28
N THR A 44 -0.40 -1.90 4.84
CA THR A 44 -0.47 -1.50 6.23
C THR A 44 -0.29 0.00 6.37
N THR A 45 -0.65 0.54 7.52
CA THR A 45 -0.49 1.96 7.83
C THR A 45 0.84 2.17 8.56
N GLY A 46 1.69 3.02 8.01
CA GLY A 46 2.98 3.38 8.58
C GLY A 46 2.85 4.44 9.67
N ALA A 47 3.86 4.51 10.55
CA ALA A 47 3.97 5.53 11.59
C ALA A 47 4.19 6.95 11.01
N ASP A 48 4.62 7.04 9.75
CA ASP A 48 4.81 8.28 9.00
C ASP A 48 3.51 8.86 8.41
N GLY A 49 2.36 8.23 8.68
CA GLY A 49 1.06 8.64 8.16
C GLY A 49 0.86 8.32 6.67
N ALA A 50 1.72 7.49 6.08
CA ALA A 50 1.51 6.91 4.75
C ALA A 50 1.01 5.46 4.86
N LEU A 51 0.51 4.94 3.75
CA LEU A 51 0.17 3.54 3.59
C LEU A 51 1.32 2.87 2.85
N TRP A 52 1.72 1.71 3.32
CA TRP A 52 2.84 0.95 2.76
C TRP A 52 2.36 -0.40 2.32
N PHE A 53 2.81 -0.82 1.14
CA PHE A 53 2.31 -2.01 0.47
C PHE A 53 3.41 -2.82 -0.19
N THR A 54 3.14 -4.10 -0.43
CA THR A 54 4.05 -5.01 -1.12
C THR A 54 3.63 -5.24 -2.56
N GLU A 55 4.62 -5.36 -3.45
CA GLU A 55 4.40 -5.70 -4.87
C GLU A 55 5.22 -6.95 -5.23
N PRO A 56 4.76 -8.15 -4.83
CA PRO A 56 5.56 -9.39 -4.92
C PRO A 56 5.95 -9.77 -6.35
N ALA A 57 5.16 -9.37 -7.35
CA ALA A 57 5.41 -9.68 -8.75
C ALA A 57 6.52 -8.81 -9.37
N THR A 58 6.79 -7.64 -8.78
CA THR A 58 7.71 -6.63 -9.32
C THR A 58 8.93 -6.39 -8.45
N ASN A 59 9.04 -7.08 -7.30
CA ASN A 59 10.12 -6.92 -6.31
C ASN A 59 10.19 -5.52 -5.71
N ASN A 60 9.04 -4.91 -5.41
CA ASN A 60 9.00 -3.58 -4.81
C ASN A 60 8.25 -3.55 -3.47
N ILE A 61 8.61 -2.55 -2.67
CA ILE A 61 7.77 -2.01 -1.60
C ILE A 61 7.24 -0.66 -2.08
N GLY A 62 5.93 -0.48 -2.01
CA GLY A 62 5.28 0.78 -2.34
C GLY A 62 4.89 1.56 -1.11
N ARG A 63 4.78 2.88 -1.29
CA ARG A 63 4.31 3.84 -0.28
C ARG A 63 3.38 4.82 -0.96
N ILE A 64 2.21 5.07 -0.38
CA ILE A 64 1.24 6.05 -0.85
C ILE A 64 0.81 6.97 0.30
N THR A 65 0.81 8.28 0.05
CA THR A 65 0.29 9.27 1.01
C THR A 65 -1.24 9.36 0.91
N PRO A 66 -1.95 9.85 1.96
CA PRO A 66 -3.40 10.10 1.85
C PRO A 66 -3.79 11.10 0.75
N ALA A 67 -2.85 11.93 0.30
CA ALA A 67 -3.03 12.83 -0.83
C ALA A 67 -2.90 12.13 -2.21
N GLY A 68 -2.57 10.84 -2.25
CA GLY A 68 -2.46 10.03 -3.46
C GLY A 68 -1.07 10.01 -4.11
N ALA A 69 -0.05 10.60 -3.50
CA ALA A 69 1.31 10.53 -4.01
C ALA A 69 1.93 9.15 -3.75
N VAL A 70 2.37 8.46 -4.80
CA VAL A 70 2.95 7.10 -4.76
C VAL A 70 4.46 7.15 -4.99
N SER A 71 5.21 6.35 -4.23
CA SER A 71 6.64 6.07 -4.42
C SER A 71 6.91 4.59 -4.24
N GLU A 72 7.86 4.04 -4.99
CA GLU A 72 8.23 2.61 -4.95
C GLU A 72 9.73 2.45 -4.67
N PHE A 73 10.05 1.39 -3.94
CA PHE A 73 11.40 1.06 -3.49
C PHE A 73 11.72 -0.37 -3.93
N ALA A 74 12.72 -0.49 -4.81
CA ALA A 74 13.18 -1.78 -5.28
C ALA A 74 13.82 -2.60 -4.15
N VAL A 75 13.42 -3.85 -4.06
CA VAL A 75 14.01 -4.88 -3.22
C VAL A 75 15.07 -5.63 -4.06
N PRO A 76 16.18 -6.12 -3.45
CA PRO A 76 17.14 -6.95 -4.18
C PRO A 76 16.48 -8.09 -4.96
N SER A 77 17.05 -8.45 -6.11
CA SER A 77 16.47 -9.45 -7.00
C SER A 77 16.37 -10.84 -6.35
N GLY A 78 15.38 -11.63 -6.79
CA GLY A 78 15.13 -12.98 -6.28
C GLY A 78 14.32 -13.04 -5.00
N ASN A 79 13.76 -11.91 -4.56
CA ASN A 79 12.84 -11.84 -3.43
C ASN A 79 11.38 -11.87 -3.90
N SER A 80 10.45 -11.92 -2.95
CA SER A 80 9.02 -11.74 -3.23
C SER A 80 8.36 -11.22 -1.95
N PRO A 81 8.35 -9.89 -1.72
CA PRO A 81 7.76 -9.33 -0.52
C PRO A 81 6.26 -9.61 -0.50
N GLN A 82 5.77 -10.32 0.51
CA GLN A 82 4.37 -10.73 0.61
C GLN A 82 3.65 -9.96 1.71
N GLY A 83 3.97 -10.25 2.99
CA GLY A 83 3.40 -9.58 4.14
C GLY A 83 4.14 -8.29 4.50
N ILE A 84 3.42 -7.36 5.14
CA ILE A 84 3.97 -6.11 5.68
C ILE A 84 3.19 -5.70 6.94
N VAL A 85 3.90 -5.21 7.95
CA VAL A 85 3.32 -4.74 9.22
C VAL A 85 4.22 -3.65 9.80
N ALA A 86 3.62 -2.61 10.40
CA ALA A 86 4.39 -1.60 11.12
C ALA A 86 5.02 -2.18 12.39
N GLY A 87 6.31 -1.91 12.58
CA GLY A 87 7.05 -2.22 13.79
C GLY A 87 6.70 -1.28 14.95
N PRO A 88 6.85 -1.73 16.21
CA PRO A 88 6.59 -0.90 17.39
C PRO A 88 7.61 0.24 17.56
N ASP A 89 8.74 0.16 16.86
CA ASP A 89 9.78 1.20 16.77
C ASP A 89 9.46 2.28 15.71
N GLY A 90 8.32 2.17 15.04
CA GLY A 90 7.89 3.10 14.00
C GLY A 90 8.48 2.81 12.62
N ASN A 91 9.27 1.74 12.48
CA ASN A 91 9.79 1.30 11.19
C ASN A 91 8.81 0.37 10.47
N LEU A 92 9.07 0.16 9.18
CA LEU A 92 8.40 -0.81 8.33
C LEU A 92 9.42 -1.76 7.71
#